data_AF-B3S182-F1
#
_entry.id   AF-B3S182-F1
#
_cell.length_a   1.000
_cell.length_b   1.000
_cell.length_c   1.000
_cell.angle_alpha   90.00
_cell.angle_beta   90.00
_cell.angle_gamma   90.00
#
_symmetry.space_group_name_H-M   'P 1'
#
loop_
_entity.id
_entity.type
_entity.pdbx_description
1 polymer ?
#
loop_
_entity_poly.entity_id
_entity_poly.type
_entity_poly.pdbx_seq_one_letter_code
_entity_poly.pdbx_strand_id
1 'polypeptide(L)'
;VYIEGMPLYSLLVDGKERLCLSQISATLLKDFTYNDIHNRRVALGITCVQCSPAQLELLRKIGAIPPTSRRCGMITIREAERLCKSFLSFIPPPALPEEYAFDVYHNYSWGCVGKFYPRLYTNSRAKCIKCDYCHKYHSPNKFIFHVHRTEGSTYTHPRSGNYNCWRRHLFLNVTTANDKLLEQWEDLKALYNGNGKKR
;
A
#
# COMPACT_ATOMS: atom_id res chain seq x y z
N VAL A 1 -18.60 9.07 15.44
CA VAL A 1 -17.44 9.79 14.85
C VAL A 1 -17.74 10.09 13.40
N TYR A 2 -17.29 11.22 12.84
CA TYR A 2 -17.46 11.52 11.40
C TYR A 2 -16.12 11.34 10.67
N ILE A 3 -16.14 10.66 9.53
CA ILE A 3 -14.99 10.51 8.62
C ILE A 3 -15.47 10.89 7.22
N GLU A 4 -14.83 11.86 6.57
CA GLU A 4 -15.20 12.32 5.21
C GLU A 4 -16.71 12.65 5.10
N GLY A 5 -17.26 13.29 6.14
CA GLY A 5 -18.68 13.66 6.22
C GLY A 5 -19.65 12.53 6.58
N MET A 6 -19.20 11.27 6.69
CA MET A 6 -20.06 10.13 7.01
C MET A 6 -20.02 9.78 8.51
N PRO A 7 -21.18 9.59 9.18
CA PRO A 7 -21.23 9.13 10.56
C PRO A 7 -20.89 7.63 10.66
N LEU A 8 -19.97 7.30 11.55
CA LEU A 8 -19.52 5.94 11.85
C LEU A 8 -19.60 5.67 13.36
N TYR A 9 -19.88 4.40 13.70
CA TYR A 9 -19.88 3.94 15.08
C TYR A 9 -18.45 3.66 15.54
N SER A 10 -18.08 4.18 16.71
CA SER A 10 -16.84 3.86 17.41
C SER A 10 -17.11 2.98 18.63
N LEU A 11 -16.15 2.12 18.96
CA LEU A 11 -16.07 1.43 20.24
C LEU A 11 -14.81 1.86 20.96
N LEU A 12 -14.91 2.05 22.27
CA LEU A 12 -13.75 2.27 23.13
C LEU A 12 -13.12 0.91 23.47
N VAL A 13 -11.89 0.69 23.03
CA VAL A 13 -11.13 -0.55 23.25
C VAL A 13 -9.75 -0.19 23.74
N ASP A 14 -9.40 -0.64 24.95
CA ASP A 14 -8.12 -0.33 25.61
C ASP A 14 -7.82 1.18 25.69
N GLY A 15 -8.85 1.97 26.04
CA GLY A 15 -8.75 3.43 26.14
C GLY A 15 -8.61 4.16 24.80
N LYS A 16 -8.74 3.45 23.66
CA LYS A 16 -8.70 4.05 22.32
C LYS A 16 -10.01 3.84 21.58
N GLU A 17 -10.52 4.91 20.98
CA GLU A 17 -11.66 4.79 20.07
C GLU A 17 -11.23 4.10 18.77
N ARG A 18 -12.01 3.10 18.38
CA ARG A 18 -11.79 2.33 17.17
C ARG A 18 -13.07 2.21 16.35
N LEU A 19 -12.90 2.25 15.03
CA LEU A 19 -13.93 2.17 14.02
C LEU A 19 -13.90 0.80 13.36
N CYS A 20 -15.05 0.33 12.93
CA CYS A 20 -15.20 -0.97 12.28
C CYS A 20 -14.81 -0.90 10.81
N LEU A 21 -13.85 -1.72 10.40
CA LEU A 21 -13.38 -1.77 9.02
C LEU A 21 -14.50 -2.21 8.07
N SER A 22 -15.39 -3.12 8.50
CA SER A 22 -16.54 -3.55 7.72
C SER A 22 -17.52 -2.40 7.46
N GLN A 23 -17.74 -1.52 8.44
CA GLN A 23 -18.62 -0.35 8.26
C GLN A 23 -17.99 0.65 7.28
N ILE A 24 -16.69 0.95 7.44
CA ILE A 24 -15.93 1.82 6.51
C ILE A 24 -16.00 1.25 5.08
N SER A 25 -15.77 -0.06 4.93
CA SER A 25 -15.81 -0.75 3.64
C SER A 25 -17.18 -0.67 2.98
N ALA A 26 -18.27 -0.79 3.75
CA ALA A 26 -19.63 -0.78 3.22
C ALA A 26 -20.15 0.64 2.91
N THR A 27 -19.50 1.67 3.46
CA THR A 27 -19.95 3.07 3.35
C THR A 27 -18.99 3.89 2.48
N LEU A 28 -17.90 4.36 3.06
CA LEU A 28 -16.92 5.26 2.45
C LEU A 28 -16.15 4.62 1.29
N LEU A 29 -15.93 3.30 1.35
CA LEU A 29 -15.10 2.58 0.39
C LEU A 29 -15.90 1.52 -0.39
N LYS A 30 -17.22 1.68 -0.51
CA LYS A 30 -18.13 0.70 -1.14
C LYS A 30 -17.78 0.37 -2.59
N ASP A 31 -17.14 1.29 -3.30
CA ASP A 31 -16.77 1.16 -4.70
C ASP A 31 -15.42 0.42 -4.89
N PHE A 32 -14.76 0.02 -3.81
CA PHE A 32 -13.48 -0.71 -3.84
C PHE A 32 -13.66 -2.14 -3.37
N THR A 33 -12.87 -3.06 -3.92
CA THR A 33 -12.94 -4.47 -3.52
C THR A 33 -12.35 -4.66 -2.13
N TYR A 34 -12.78 -5.71 -1.42
CA TYR A 34 -12.18 -6.12 -0.15
C TYR A 34 -10.66 -6.28 -0.25
N ASN A 35 -10.17 -6.84 -1.36
CA ASN A 35 -8.75 -7.03 -1.60
C ASN A 35 -8.01 -5.70 -1.76
N ASP A 36 -8.60 -4.71 -2.43
CA ASP A 36 -7.99 -3.38 -2.55
C ASP A 36 -7.86 -2.70 -1.19
N ILE A 37 -8.94 -2.72 -0.39
CA ILE A 37 -8.97 -2.16 0.96
C ILE A 37 -7.95 -2.87 1.87
N HIS A 38 -7.89 -4.20 1.80
CA HIS A 38 -6.92 -4.99 2.53
C HIS A 38 -5.48 -4.62 2.17
N ASN A 39 -5.16 -4.54 0.88
CA ASN A 39 -3.82 -4.20 0.39
C ASN A 39 -3.43 -2.76 0.79
N ARG A 40 -4.36 -1.81 0.66
CA ARG A 40 -4.15 -0.39 1.02
C ARG A 40 -3.88 -0.23 2.51
N ARG A 41 -4.65 -0.92 3.34
CA ARG A 41 -4.41 -1.00 4.78
C ARG A 41 -3.01 -1.54 5.12
N VAL A 42 -2.62 -2.67 4.52
CA VAL A 42 -1.29 -3.28 4.74
C VAL A 42 -0.16 -2.34 4.31
N ALA A 43 -0.29 -1.71 3.14
CA ALA A 43 0.70 -0.78 2.61
C ALA A 43 0.88 0.48 3.49
N LEU A 44 -0.20 0.95 4.13
CA LEU A 44 -0.16 2.07 5.08
C LEU A 44 0.36 1.69 6.47
N GLY A 45 0.66 0.40 6.71
CA GLY A 45 1.12 -0.12 8.00
C GLY A 45 0.02 -0.16 9.09
N ILE A 46 -1.26 -0.17 8.69
CA ILE A 46 -2.39 -0.12 9.62
C ILE A 46 -2.68 -1.52 10.18
N THR A 47 -2.66 -1.67 11.50
CA THR A 47 -2.92 -2.96 12.17
C THR A 47 -4.36 -3.03 12.69
N CYS A 48 -5.08 -4.11 12.37
CA CYS A 48 -6.44 -4.31 12.89
C CYS A 48 -6.44 -5.07 14.20
N VAL A 49 -7.22 -4.59 15.16
CA VAL A 49 -7.62 -5.37 16.35
C VAL A 49 -8.91 -6.11 16.00
N GLN A 50 -8.97 -7.41 16.23
CA GLN A 50 -10.20 -8.17 15.97
C GLN A 50 -11.24 -7.86 17.05
N CYS A 51 -12.51 -7.71 16.67
CA CYS A 51 -13.60 -7.64 17.63
C CYS A 51 -13.66 -8.92 18.46
N SER A 52 -13.87 -8.77 19.76
CA SER A 52 -14.34 -9.86 20.61
C SER A 52 -15.77 -10.26 20.21
N PRO A 53 -16.24 -11.47 20.59
CA PRO A 53 -17.62 -11.88 20.31
C PRO A 53 -18.66 -10.87 20.84
N ALA A 54 -18.47 -10.34 22.05
CA ALA A 54 -19.37 -9.36 22.65
C ALA A 54 -19.40 -8.03 21.87
N GLN A 55 -18.24 -7.55 21.41
CA GLN A 55 -18.16 -6.35 20.57
C GLN A 55 -18.85 -6.58 19.23
N LEU A 56 -18.70 -7.77 18.63
CA LEU A 56 -19.32 -8.13 17.37
C LEU A 56 -20.86 -8.16 17.47
N GLU A 57 -21.40 -8.73 18.55
CA GLU A 57 -22.85 -8.71 18.81
C GLU A 57 -23.39 -7.29 18.99
N LEU A 58 -22.69 -6.44 19.75
CA LEU A 58 -23.07 -5.04 19.93
C LEU A 58 -23.15 -4.31 18.58
N LEU A 59 -22.15 -4.49 17.72
CA LEU A 59 -22.09 -3.85 16.41
C LEU A 59 -23.21 -4.31 15.48
N ARG A 60 -23.60 -5.59 15.51
CA ARG A 60 -24.76 -6.09 14.75
C ARG A 60 -26.05 -5.48 15.28
N LYS A 61 -26.22 -5.42 16.61
CA LYS A 61 -27.43 -4.91 17.26
C LYS A 61 -27.70 -3.44 16.92
N ILE A 62 -26.65 -2.61 16.82
CA ILE A 62 -26.75 -1.20 16.45
C ILE A 62 -26.76 -0.96 14.94
N GLY A 63 -26.69 -2.03 14.12
CA GLY A 63 -26.69 -1.92 12.66
C GLY A 63 -25.37 -1.43 12.04
N ALA A 64 -24.27 -1.42 12.80
CA ALA A 64 -22.96 -1.01 12.30
C ALA A 64 -22.36 -2.01 11.29
N ILE A 65 -22.71 -3.29 11.41
CA ILE A 65 -22.29 -4.37 10.51
C ILE A 65 -23.46 -5.33 10.23
N PRO A 66 -23.44 -6.08 9.11
CA PRO A 66 -24.47 -7.07 8.82
C PRO A 66 -24.61 -8.14 9.91
N PRO A 67 -25.83 -8.65 10.19
CA PRO A 67 -26.06 -9.67 11.21
C PRO A 67 -25.32 -11.00 10.92
N THR A 68 -25.03 -11.27 9.66
CA THR A 68 -24.27 -12.46 9.22
C THR A 68 -22.75 -12.33 9.39
N SER A 69 -22.25 -11.15 9.80
CA SER A 69 -20.82 -10.86 9.89
C SER A 69 -20.15 -11.67 10.99
N ARG A 70 -19.32 -12.65 10.65
CA ARG A 70 -18.64 -13.52 11.64
C ARG A 70 -17.36 -12.93 12.22
N ARG A 71 -16.76 -11.94 11.57
CA ARG A 71 -15.53 -11.27 12.00
C ARG A 71 -15.57 -9.81 11.58
N CYS A 72 -14.93 -8.96 12.38
CA CYS A 72 -14.72 -7.56 12.04
C CYS A 72 -13.38 -7.11 12.64
N GLY A 73 -12.56 -6.46 11.81
CA GLY A 73 -11.37 -5.77 12.26
C GLY A 73 -11.72 -4.33 12.65
N MET A 74 -11.07 -3.83 13.70
CA MET A 74 -11.20 -2.46 14.17
C MET A 74 -9.87 -1.73 14.01
N ILE A 75 -9.94 -0.48 13.57
CA ILE A 75 -8.80 0.42 13.41
C ILE A 75 -9.06 1.73 14.15
N THR A 76 -8.03 2.45 14.56
CA THR A 76 -8.21 3.75 15.22
C THR A 76 -8.79 4.79 14.27
N ILE A 77 -9.33 5.88 14.81
CA ILE A 77 -9.86 7.01 14.03
C ILE A 77 -8.80 7.54 13.04
N ARG A 78 -7.58 7.82 13.54
CA ARG A 78 -6.45 8.29 12.72
C ARG A 78 -6.10 7.33 11.58
N GLU A 79 -6.17 6.02 11.84
CA GLU A 79 -5.91 5.01 10.80
C GLU A 79 -7.04 4.98 9.76
N ALA A 80 -8.30 5.14 10.18
CA ALA A 80 -9.45 5.20 9.28
C ALA A 80 -9.38 6.42 8.35
N GLU A 81 -9.03 7.60 8.88
CA GLU A 81 -8.82 8.81 8.08
C GLU A 81 -7.74 8.60 7.02
N ARG A 82 -6.57 8.08 7.42
CA ARG A 82 -5.47 7.78 6.49
C ARG A 82 -5.88 6.78 5.42
N LEU A 83 -6.62 5.74 5.79
CA LEU A 83 -7.12 4.74 4.85
C LEU A 83 -8.11 5.36 3.85
N CYS A 84 -9.11 6.10 4.32
CA CYS A 84 -10.13 6.72 3.47
C CYS A 84 -9.51 7.76 2.55
N LYS A 85 -8.67 8.66 3.10
CA LYS A 85 -7.94 9.66 2.32
C LYS A 85 -7.12 9.03 1.20
N SER A 86 -6.50 7.87 1.45
CA SER A 86 -5.69 7.17 0.44
C SER A 86 -6.48 6.56 -0.73
N PHE A 87 -7.81 6.45 -0.61
CA PHE A 87 -8.72 6.01 -1.67
C PHE A 87 -9.47 7.17 -2.32
N LEU A 88 -9.83 8.17 -1.52
CA LEU A 88 -10.71 9.27 -1.93
C LEU A 88 -9.95 10.49 -2.44
N SER A 89 -8.69 10.69 -1.99
CA SER A 89 -7.83 11.72 -2.57
C SER A 89 -7.32 11.25 -3.93
N PHE A 90 -7.73 11.97 -4.97
CA PHE A 90 -7.10 11.85 -6.28
C PHE A 90 -5.72 12.52 -6.22
N ILE A 91 -4.67 11.71 -6.14
CA ILE A 91 -3.31 12.17 -6.47
C ILE A 91 -3.18 11.90 -7.97
N PRO A 92 -3.29 12.91 -8.85
CA PRO A 92 -2.98 12.70 -10.26
C PRO A 92 -1.58 12.09 -10.34
N PRO A 93 -1.36 11.08 -11.20
CA PRO A 93 0.00 10.64 -11.46
C PRO A 93 0.81 11.88 -11.84
N PRO A 94 2.01 12.08 -11.26
CA PRO A 94 2.83 13.23 -11.62
C PRO A 94 2.96 13.27 -13.14
N ALA A 95 2.73 14.45 -13.73
CA ALA A 95 2.84 14.67 -15.17
C ALA A 95 4.31 14.57 -15.59
N LEU A 96 4.80 13.34 -15.68
CA LEU A 96 6.15 13.01 -16.10
C LEU A 96 6.15 12.78 -17.61
N PRO A 97 7.25 13.13 -18.31
CA PRO A 97 7.42 12.81 -19.72
C PRO A 97 7.18 11.32 -20.00
N GLU A 98 6.72 11.00 -21.21
CA GLU A 98 6.32 9.63 -21.59
C GLU A 98 7.45 8.60 -21.46
N GLU A 99 8.69 9.05 -21.66
CA GLU A 99 9.91 8.23 -21.57
C GLU A 99 10.62 8.32 -20.21
N TYR A 100 10.05 9.05 -19.25
CA TYR A 100 10.69 9.27 -17.96
C TYR A 100 10.80 7.97 -17.16
N ALA A 101 11.97 7.74 -16.57
CA ALA A 101 12.22 6.60 -15.70
C ALA A 101 13.04 7.02 -14.48
N PHE A 102 12.77 6.36 -13.36
CA PHE A 102 13.58 6.46 -12.15
C PHE A 102 14.63 5.37 -12.14
N ASP A 103 15.89 5.73 -11.96
CA ASP A 103 16.94 4.76 -11.70
C ASP A 103 16.76 4.21 -10.29
N VAL A 104 16.51 2.91 -10.18
CA VAL A 104 16.19 2.22 -8.93
C VAL A 104 17.15 1.08 -8.66
N TYR A 105 17.32 0.76 -7.38
CA TYR A 105 18.11 -0.39 -6.96
C TYR A 105 17.57 -1.02 -5.68
N HIS A 106 17.92 -2.28 -5.45
CA HIS A 106 17.78 -2.92 -4.15
C HIS A 106 19.06 -3.66 -3.78
N ASN A 107 19.29 -3.81 -2.48
CA ASN A 107 20.47 -4.49 -1.94
C ASN A 107 20.16 -5.90 -1.42
N TYR A 108 18.96 -6.42 -1.69
CA TYR A 108 18.56 -7.74 -1.20
C TYR A 108 19.38 -8.87 -1.85
N SER A 109 19.98 -9.74 -1.04
CA SER A 109 20.91 -10.78 -1.49
C SER A 109 22.11 -10.19 -2.25
N TRP A 110 22.22 -10.38 -3.56
CA TRP A 110 23.31 -9.81 -4.38
C TRP A 110 22.95 -8.44 -4.99
N GLY A 111 21.73 -7.97 -4.71
CA GLY A 111 21.20 -6.72 -5.24
C GLY A 111 20.85 -6.78 -6.73
N CYS A 112 20.23 -5.70 -7.20
CA CYS A 112 19.98 -5.45 -8.61
C CYS A 112 19.72 -3.96 -8.83
N VAL A 113 20.03 -3.49 -10.04
CA VAL A 113 19.73 -2.14 -10.54
C VAL A 113 18.79 -2.23 -11.73
N GLY A 114 18.00 -1.18 -11.96
CA GLY A 114 17.09 -1.10 -13.08
C GLY A 114 16.38 0.25 -13.20
N LYS A 115 15.50 0.34 -14.19
CA LYS A 115 14.74 1.55 -14.50
C LYS A 115 13.26 1.34 -14.23
N PHE A 116 12.69 2.14 -13.34
CA PHE A 116 11.26 2.16 -13.04
C PHE A 116 10.55 3.15 -13.96
N TYR A 117 9.59 2.66 -14.75
CA TYR A 117 8.79 3.45 -15.68
C TYR A 117 7.40 3.74 -15.09
N PRO A 118 7.12 4.96 -14.60
CA PRO A 118 5.85 5.35 -14.00
C PRO A 118 4.64 5.05 -14.87
N ARG A 119 4.74 5.32 -16.17
CA ARG A 119 3.68 5.06 -17.15
C ARG A 119 3.25 3.59 -17.19
N LEU A 120 4.18 2.66 -17.01
CA LEU A 120 3.90 1.23 -17.03
C LEU A 120 3.32 0.75 -15.69
N TYR A 121 3.47 1.52 -14.62
CA TYR A 121 2.95 1.15 -13.31
C TYR A 121 1.45 1.42 -13.25
N THR A 122 0.65 0.56 -13.88
CA THR A 122 -0.81 0.75 -13.99
C THR A 122 -1.60 -0.04 -12.95
N ASN A 123 -0.94 -0.97 -12.25
CA ASN A 123 -1.50 -1.81 -11.18
C ASN A 123 -0.35 -2.46 -10.38
N SER A 124 -0.66 -3.08 -9.24
CA SER A 124 0.34 -3.70 -8.34
C SER A 124 1.18 -4.84 -8.96
N ARG A 125 0.70 -5.47 -10.04
CA ARG A 125 1.40 -6.53 -10.78
C ARG A 125 2.01 -6.04 -12.09
N ALA A 126 1.86 -4.77 -12.43
CA ALA A 126 2.37 -4.24 -13.68
C ALA A 126 3.88 -4.39 -13.73
N LYS A 127 4.40 -4.83 -14.88
CA LYS A 127 5.82 -5.01 -15.11
C LYS A 127 6.46 -3.67 -15.48
N CYS A 128 6.67 -2.82 -14.48
CA CYS A 128 7.10 -1.43 -14.66
C CYS A 128 8.59 -1.21 -14.41
N ILE A 129 9.36 -2.22 -14.01
CA ILE A 129 10.80 -2.10 -13.76
C ILE A 129 11.57 -2.92 -14.78
N LYS A 130 12.43 -2.29 -15.57
CA LYS A 130 13.34 -2.96 -16.50
C LYS A 130 14.69 -3.20 -15.79
N CYS A 131 15.14 -4.45 -15.70
CA CYS A 131 16.46 -4.76 -15.17
C CYS A 131 17.57 -4.28 -16.13
N ASP A 132 18.63 -3.67 -15.61
CA ASP A 132 19.74 -3.21 -16.47
C ASP A 132 20.63 -4.37 -16.94
N TYR A 133 20.64 -5.49 -16.23
CA TYR A 133 21.47 -6.65 -16.59
C TYR A 133 20.81 -7.55 -17.65
N CYS A 134 19.53 -7.91 -17.46
CA CYS A 134 18.84 -8.85 -18.35
C CYS A 134 17.77 -8.22 -19.24
N HIS A 135 17.50 -6.92 -19.07
CA HIS A 135 16.52 -6.15 -19.82
C HIS A 135 15.07 -6.65 -19.76
N LYS A 136 14.78 -7.64 -18.90
CA LYS A 136 13.42 -8.12 -18.64
C LYS A 136 12.68 -7.15 -17.73
N TYR A 137 11.36 -7.09 -17.94
CA TYR A 137 10.47 -6.28 -17.12
C TYR A 137 9.88 -7.09 -15.95
N HIS A 138 9.92 -6.50 -14.75
CA HIS A 138 9.44 -7.07 -13.51
C HIS A 138 8.44 -6.13 -12.83
N SER A 139 7.50 -6.70 -12.06
CA SER A 139 6.72 -5.91 -11.12
C SER A 139 7.57 -5.54 -9.90
N PRO A 140 7.23 -4.48 -9.14
CA PRO A 140 8.06 -4.05 -8.01
C PRO A 140 8.33 -5.17 -6.99
N ASN A 141 7.30 -5.96 -6.65
CA ASN A 141 7.44 -7.13 -5.76
C ASN A 141 8.31 -8.25 -6.35
N LYS A 142 8.32 -8.44 -7.67
CA LYS A 142 9.20 -9.45 -8.30
C LYS A 142 10.64 -8.95 -8.42
N PHE A 143 10.81 -7.64 -8.65
CA PHE A 143 12.11 -7.03 -8.86
C PHE A 143 13.00 -7.13 -7.61
N ILE A 144 12.47 -6.89 -6.41
CA ILE A 144 13.25 -6.97 -5.15
C ILE A 144 13.86 -8.34 -4.83
N PHE A 145 13.46 -9.40 -5.54
CA PHE A 145 14.01 -10.76 -5.44
C PHE A 145 14.75 -11.20 -6.71
N HIS A 146 14.78 -10.35 -7.72
CA HIS A 146 15.51 -10.59 -8.95
C HIS A 146 16.95 -10.12 -8.75
N VAL A 147 17.92 -11.03 -8.89
CA VAL A 147 19.32 -10.74 -8.57
C VAL A 147 20.24 -11.23 -9.66
N HIS A 148 21.37 -10.55 -9.79
CA HIS A 148 22.49 -10.92 -10.64
C HIS A 148 23.78 -10.90 -9.81
N ARG A 149 24.64 -11.89 -9.99
CA ARG A 149 25.95 -11.92 -9.34
C ARG A 149 26.95 -11.24 -10.27
N THR A 150 27.54 -10.13 -9.82
CA THR A 150 28.53 -9.35 -10.57
C THR A 150 29.84 -9.28 -9.79
N GLU A 151 30.95 -8.94 -10.45
CA GLU A 151 32.29 -8.95 -9.82
C GLU A 151 32.46 -7.98 -8.64
N GLY A 152 31.53 -7.02 -8.45
CA GLY A 152 31.46 -6.12 -7.29
C GLY A 152 30.28 -6.33 -6.34
N SER A 153 29.48 -7.40 -6.49
CA SER A 153 28.28 -7.58 -5.65
C SER A 153 28.62 -8.16 -4.26
N THR A 154 28.22 -7.46 -3.20
CA THR A 154 28.34 -7.94 -1.81
C THR A 154 27.03 -8.59 -1.36
N TYR A 155 27.11 -9.81 -0.84
CA TYR A 155 25.94 -10.49 -0.31
C TYR A 155 25.40 -9.79 0.95
N THR A 156 24.13 -9.42 0.94
CA THR A 156 23.43 -8.85 2.09
C THR A 156 22.35 -9.82 2.56
N HIS A 157 22.42 -10.21 3.84
CA HIS A 157 21.43 -11.12 4.41
C HIS A 157 20.05 -10.44 4.51
N PRO A 158 18.98 -11.07 3.99
CA PRO A 158 17.62 -10.62 4.18
C PRO A 158 17.23 -10.43 5.65
N ARG A 159 16.83 -9.22 6.06
CA ARG A 159 16.31 -9.00 7.41
C ARG A 159 14.80 -9.25 7.56
N SER A 160 14.04 -9.41 6.46
CA SER A 160 12.63 -9.82 6.52
C SER A 160 12.13 -10.45 5.21
N GLY A 161 11.37 -11.54 5.30
CA GLY A 161 10.78 -12.26 4.16
C GLY A 161 9.37 -11.81 3.75
N ASN A 162 8.94 -10.59 4.09
CA ASN A 162 7.59 -10.14 3.73
C ASN A 162 7.54 -9.67 2.26
N TYR A 163 6.93 -10.51 1.41
CA TYR A 163 6.78 -10.33 -0.03
C TYR A 163 6.05 -9.05 -0.47
N ASN A 164 5.35 -8.34 0.42
CA ASN A 164 4.63 -7.10 0.11
C ASN A 164 5.38 -5.81 0.51
N CYS A 165 6.68 -5.93 0.82
CA CYS A 165 7.47 -4.83 1.37
C CYS A 165 8.43 -4.19 0.37
N TRP A 166 8.20 -4.32 -0.95
CA TRP A 166 9.10 -3.76 -1.97
C TRP A 166 9.42 -2.28 -1.75
N ARG A 167 8.46 -1.50 -1.26
CA ARG A 167 8.62 -0.07 -0.95
C ARG A 167 9.71 0.22 0.08
N ARG A 168 10.00 -0.73 0.98
CA ARG A 168 11.06 -0.64 1.99
C ARG A 168 12.42 -1.13 1.48
N HIS A 169 12.45 -1.69 0.27
CA HIS A 169 13.62 -2.37 -0.29
C HIS A 169 14.02 -1.83 -1.67
N LEU A 170 13.22 -0.97 -2.29
CA LEU A 170 13.50 -0.34 -3.57
C LEU A 170 13.84 1.14 -3.35
N PHE A 171 15.05 1.51 -3.70
CA PHE A 171 15.64 2.83 -3.47
C PHE A 171 15.95 3.53 -4.79
N LEU A 172 15.97 4.86 -4.80
CA LEU A 172 16.45 5.65 -5.94
C LEU A 172 17.97 5.69 -5.95
N ASN A 173 18.57 5.53 -7.13
CA ASN A 173 20.00 5.73 -7.28
C ASN A 173 20.35 7.22 -7.09
N VAL A 174 21.23 7.51 -6.13
CA VAL A 174 21.44 8.85 -5.54
C VAL A 174 22.14 9.83 -6.49
N THR A 175 22.76 9.36 -7.58
CA THR A 175 23.46 10.22 -8.54
C THR A 175 22.56 11.21 -9.30
N THR A 176 21.24 11.05 -9.26
CA THR A 176 20.28 11.90 -9.99
C THR A 176 19.14 12.48 -9.13
N ALA A 177 19.13 12.23 -7.81
CA ALA A 177 18.00 12.59 -6.95
C ALA A 177 18.11 14.01 -6.38
N ASN A 178 17.22 14.91 -6.80
CA ASN A 178 16.93 16.17 -6.10
C ASN A 178 15.70 15.99 -5.19
N ASP A 179 15.45 16.93 -4.25
CA ASP A 179 14.34 16.86 -3.29
C ASP A 179 12.97 16.66 -3.97
N LYS A 180 12.77 17.28 -5.13
CA LYS A 180 11.56 17.15 -5.94
C LYS A 180 11.38 15.74 -6.51
N LEU A 181 12.47 15.09 -6.91
CA LEU A 181 12.48 13.75 -7.48
C LEU A 181 12.28 12.69 -6.39
N LEU A 182 12.79 12.94 -5.18
CA LEU A 182 12.49 12.15 -3.98
C LEU A 182 10.99 12.23 -3.63
N GLU A 183 10.41 13.43 -3.62
CA GLU A 183 8.97 13.63 -3.37
C GLU A 183 8.12 12.88 -4.42
N GLN A 184 8.43 13.04 -5.70
CA GLN A 184 7.75 12.32 -6.79
C GLN A 184 7.85 10.80 -6.66
N TRP A 185 8.99 10.29 -6.19
CA TRP A 185 9.18 8.86 -5.95
C TRP A 185 8.35 8.34 -4.77
N GLU A 186 8.25 9.11 -3.68
CA GLU A 186 7.36 8.77 -2.57
C GLU A 186 5.89 8.76 -3.00
N ASP A 187 5.45 9.75 -3.79
CA ASP A 187 4.11 9.81 -4.36
C ASP A 187 3.81 8.62 -5.27
N LEU A 188 4.77 8.24 -6.12
CA LEU A 188 4.66 7.06 -7.00
C LEU A 188 4.56 5.75 -6.23
N LYS A 189 5.34 5.59 -5.16
CA LYS A 189 5.19 4.45 -4.25
C LYS A 189 3.79 4.42 -3.65
N ALA A 190 3.17 5.57 -3.40
CA ALA A 190 1.83 5.67 -2.83
C ALA A 190 0.67 5.41 -3.83
N LEU A 191 0.87 5.61 -5.15
CA LEU A 191 -0.18 5.47 -6.18
C LEU A 191 -0.96 4.16 -6.07
N TYR A 192 -0.26 3.02 -6.13
CA TYR A 192 -0.88 1.69 -6.12
C TYR A 192 -0.69 0.96 -4.80
N ASN A 193 -0.97 1.64 -3.69
CA ASN A 193 -1.16 0.93 -2.41
C ASN A 193 -2.41 0.01 -2.43
N GLY A 194 -3.20 -0.05 -3.50
CA GLY A 194 -4.41 -0.89 -3.66
C GLY A 194 -5.38 -0.14 -4.57
N ASN A 195 -5.67 -0.67 -5.76
CA ASN A 195 -6.14 0.09 -6.91
C ASN A 195 -7.31 1.03 -6.59
N GLY A 196 -7.15 2.30 -6.95
CA GLY A 196 -8.23 3.28 -7.04
C GLY A 196 -9.17 3.03 -8.23
N LYS A 197 -9.35 1.77 -8.67
CA LYS A 197 -10.38 1.48 -9.67
C LYS A 197 -11.71 1.43 -8.93
N LYS A 198 -12.43 2.56 -8.94
CA LYS A 198 -13.86 2.58 -8.68
C LYS A 198 -14.51 1.53 -9.58
N ARG A 199 -15.31 0.67 -8.97
CA ARG A 199 -16.12 -0.32 -9.69
C ARG A 199 -17.12 0.33 -10.63
#